data_AF-A0A973GAI1-F1
#
_entry.id   AF-A0A973GAI1-F1
#
_cell.length_a   1.000
_cell.length_b   1.000
_cell.length_c   1.000
_cell.angle_alpha   90.00
_cell.angle_beta   90.00
_cell.angle_gamma   90.00
#
_symmetry.space_group_name_H-M   'P 1'
#
loop_
_entity.id
_entity.type
_entity.pdbx_description
1 polymer ?
#
loop_
_entity_poly.entity_id
_entity_poly.type
_entity_poly.pdbx_seq_one_letter_code
_entity_poly.pdbx_strand_id
1 'polypeptide(L)'
;SGHLRQEDLRGQLIASDEYFDDAGGTSTAYVAQLYRDILGREGSAPDVAYWAGTIASVGRGPAAMGVWFSLESARLRVGETYAVHLDRAPDPAGLTSWPPYWIAHGETLLREGIVSSQEYLDRAHRLYG
;
A
#
# COMPACT_ATOMS: atom_id res chain seq x y z
N SER A 1 -22.51 -10.18 -2.99
CA SER A 1 -21.55 -11.21 -2.55
C SER A 1 -20.34 -10.54 -1.97
N GLY A 2 -20.05 -10.79 -0.69
CA GLY A 2 -19.03 -10.08 0.09
C GLY A 2 -17.62 -10.45 -0.36
N HIS A 3 -16.95 -9.49 -1.00
CA HIS A 3 -15.50 -9.53 -1.14
C HIS A 3 -14.93 -8.96 0.16
N LEU A 4 -14.49 -9.83 1.08
CA LEU A 4 -13.49 -9.40 2.04
C LEU A 4 -12.26 -9.03 1.20
N ARG A 5 -11.93 -7.74 1.08
CA ARG A 5 -10.76 -7.35 0.30
C ARG A 5 -9.53 -7.93 1.01
N GLN A 6 -8.55 -8.43 0.27
CA GLN A 6 -7.25 -8.83 0.82
C GLN A 6 -6.65 -7.71 1.70
N GLU A 7 -6.93 -6.46 1.34
CA GLU A 7 -6.61 -5.24 2.09
C GLU A 7 -7.29 -5.18 3.47
N ASP A 8 -8.58 -5.53 3.56
CA ASP A 8 -9.34 -5.52 4.82
C ASP A 8 -8.81 -6.58 5.79
N LEU A 9 -8.42 -7.75 5.27
CA LEU A 9 -7.85 -8.83 6.06
C LEU A 9 -6.43 -8.50 6.54
N ARG A 10 -5.58 -7.94 5.66
CA ARG A 10 -4.24 -7.46 6.06
C ARG A 10 -4.34 -6.34 7.09
N GLY A 11 -5.24 -5.37 6.87
CA GLY A 11 -5.47 -4.26 7.79
C GLY A 11 -5.93 -4.73 9.17
N GLN A 12 -6.83 -5.72 9.24
CA GLN A 12 -7.26 -6.32 10.50
C GLN A 12 -6.13 -7.11 11.19
N LEU A 13 -5.32 -7.84 10.42
CA LEU A 13 -4.18 -8.59 10.96
C LEU A 13 -3.13 -7.66 11.58
N ILE A 14 -2.68 -6.63 10.85
CA ILE A 14 -1.65 -5.71 11.35
C ILE A 14 -2.13 -4.84 12.51
N ALA A 15 -3.44 -4.66 12.68
CA ALA A 15 -4.02 -3.91 13.79
C ALA A 15 -4.23 -4.76 15.06
N SER A 16 -4.07 -6.09 14.97
CA SER A 16 -4.35 -7.02 16.06
C SER A 16 -3.34 -6.93 17.21
N ASP A 17 -3.77 -7.42 18.38
CA ASP A 17 -2.87 -7.60 19.54
C ASP A 17 -1.78 -8.63 19.26
N GLU A 18 -2.13 -9.73 18.60
CA GLU A 18 -1.20 -10.82 18.28
C GLU A 18 -0.03 -10.32 17.42
N TYR A 19 -0.30 -9.50 16.40
CA TYR A 19 0.75 -8.89 15.60
C TYR A 19 1.68 -7.98 16.43
N PHE A 20 1.14 -7.27 17.42
CA PHE A 20 1.95 -6.41 18.30
C PHE A 20 2.82 -7.22 19.25
N ASP A 21 2.28 -8.30 19.81
CA ASP A 21 3.00 -9.19 20.71
C ASP A 21 4.12 -9.95 19.96
N ASP A 22 3.83 -10.46 18.75
CA ASP A 22 4.80 -11.09 17.86
C ASP A 22 5.92 -10.14 17.45
N ALA A 23 5.60 -8.84 17.29
CA ALA A 23 6.58 -7.81 17.01
C ALA A 23 7.49 -7.51 18.21
N GLY A 24 7.23 -8.07 19.39
CA GLY A 24 8.01 -7.85 20.61
C GLY A 24 7.37 -6.90 21.62
N GLY A 25 6.07 -6.61 21.48
CA GLY A 25 5.27 -5.95 22.52
C GLY A 25 5.62 -4.47 22.77
N THR A 26 6.29 -3.81 21.84
CA THR A 26 6.65 -2.39 21.95
C THR A 26 6.25 -1.62 20.70
N SER A 27 5.89 -0.33 20.85
CA SER A 27 5.51 0.53 19.72
C SER A 27 6.59 0.63 18.65
N THR A 28 7.87 0.68 19.05
CA THR A 28 8.99 0.76 18.12
C THR A 28 9.18 -0.54 17.34
N ALA A 29 9.09 -1.69 17.99
CA ALA A 29 9.26 -2.98 17.34
C ALA A 29 8.07 -3.31 16.42
N TYR A 30 6.85 -2.96 16.85
CA TYR A 30 5.64 -3.00 16.03
C TYR A 30 5.79 -2.16 14.75
N VAL A 31 6.22 -0.90 14.86
CA VAL A 31 6.44 -0.05 13.68
C VAL A 31 7.54 -0.61 12.78
N ALA A 32 8.64 -1.11 13.34
CA ALA A 32 9.68 -1.73 12.53
C ALA A 32 9.13 -2.92 11.73
N GLN A 33 8.25 -3.72 12.32
CA GLN A 33 7.60 -4.81 11.59
C GLN A 33 6.61 -4.32 10.52
N LEU A 34 5.83 -3.28 10.79
CA LEU A 34 4.97 -2.66 9.77
C LEU A 34 5.77 -2.23 8.54
N TYR A 35 6.93 -1.62 8.73
CA TYR A 35 7.80 -1.21 7.61
C TYR A 35 8.26 -2.40 6.78
N ARG A 36 8.66 -3.52 7.41
CA ARG A 36 9.03 -4.74 6.68
C ARG A 36 7.86 -5.34 5.92
N ASP A 37 6.70 -5.48 6.56
CA ASP A 37 5.58 -6.24 6.00
C ASP A 37 4.77 -5.45 4.97
N ILE A 38 4.74 -4.12 5.09
CA ILE A 38 4.00 -3.21 4.19
C ILE A 38 4.92 -2.63 3.12
N LEU A 39 6.13 -2.22 3.48
CA LEU A 39 7.03 -1.47 2.60
C LEU A 39 8.22 -2.29 2.11
N GLY A 40 8.43 -3.51 2.61
CA GLY A 40 9.51 -4.38 2.19
C GLY A 40 10.91 -3.89 2.58
N ARG A 41 11.01 -2.97 3.56
CA ARG A 41 12.28 -2.40 4.01
C ARG A 41 12.28 -2.11 5.50
N GLU A 42 13.46 -1.85 6.06
CA GLU A 42 13.56 -1.32 7.43
C GLU A 42 13.12 0.14 7.51
N GLY A 43 12.43 0.47 8.60
CA GLY A 43 12.10 1.85 8.95
C GLY A 43 13.35 2.60 9.41
N SER A 44 13.48 3.86 9.01
CA SER A 44 14.57 4.69 9.54
C SER A 44 14.30 5.02 11.02
N ALA A 45 15.35 5.32 11.80
CA ALA A 45 15.17 5.69 13.21
C ALA A 45 14.18 6.87 13.42
N PRO A 46 14.20 7.94 12.59
CA PRO A 46 13.19 9.00 12.66
C PRO A 46 11.77 8.53 12.35
N ASP A 47 11.60 7.69 11.32
CA ASP A 47 10.29 7.14 10.93
C ASP A 47 9.69 6.31 12.07
N VAL A 48 10.50 5.41 12.63
CA VAL A 48 10.09 4.53 13.73
C VAL A 48 9.71 5.35 14.95
N ALA A 49 10.51 6.37 15.30
CA ALA A 49 10.22 7.25 16.42
C ALA A 49 8.93 8.05 16.22
N TYR A 50 8.70 8.56 15.01
CA TYR A 50 7.48 9.30 14.66
C TYR A 50 6.22 8.45 14.89
N TRP A 51 6.17 7.26 14.27
CA TRP A 51 5.00 6.40 14.40
C TRP A 51 4.85 5.81 15.80
N ALA A 52 5.94 5.55 16.52
CA ALA A 52 5.85 5.14 17.93
C ALA A 52 5.20 6.25 18.80
N GLY A 53 5.50 7.53 18.52
CA GLY A 53 4.81 8.66 19.13
C GLY A 53 3.33 8.75 18.73
N THR A 54 3.00 8.45 17.47
CA THR A 54 1.60 8.34 17.02
C THR A 54 0.86 7.24 17.79
N ILE A 55 1.49 6.09 18.01
CA ILE A 55 0.88 5.00 18.80
C ILE A 55 0.59 5.45 20.23
N ALA A 56 1.53 6.15 20.86
CA ALA A 56 1.34 6.66 22.23
C ALA A 56 0.23 7.72 22.35
N SER A 57 -0.06 8.46 21.28
CA SER A 57 -1.04 9.56 21.28
C SER A 57 -2.43 9.14 20.81
N VAL A 58 -2.53 8.31 19.77
CA VAL A 58 -3.80 7.97 19.12
C VAL A 58 -3.99 6.46 18.89
N GLY A 59 -3.00 5.63 19.23
CA GLY A 59 -3.09 4.17 19.16
C GLY A 59 -2.52 3.54 17.88
N ARG A 60 -2.50 2.20 17.85
CA ARG A 60 -1.88 1.39 16.77
C ARG A 60 -2.61 1.46 15.44
N GLY A 61 -3.94 1.45 15.46
CA GLY A 61 -4.76 1.48 14.25
C GLY A 61 -4.44 2.67 13.34
N PRO A 62 -4.48 3.92 13.84
CA PRO A 62 -4.09 5.09 13.05
C PRO A 62 -2.65 5.05 12.54
N ALA A 63 -1.69 4.53 13.32
CA ALA A 63 -0.30 4.39 12.86
C ALA A 63 -0.18 3.37 11.71
N ALA A 64 -0.82 2.20 11.84
CA ALA A 64 -0.84 1.19 10.80
C ALA A 64 -1.48 1.70 9.51
N MET A 65 -2.64 2.38 9.62
CA MET A 65 -3.29 3.00 8.47
C MET A 65 -2.41 4.08 7.83
N GLY A 66 -1.69 4.87 8.63
CA GLY A 66 -0.77 5.88 8.12
C GLY A 66 0.39 5.30 7.30
N VAL A 67 0.97 4.18 7.74
CA VAL A 67 1.99 3.46 6.95
C VAL A 67 1.38 2.82 5.70
N TRP A 68 0.21 2.19 5.84
CA TRP A 68 -0.50 1.52 4.75
C TRP A 68 -0.93 2.47 3.63
N PHE A 69 -1.51 3.62 3.98
CA PHE A 69 -1.95 4.66 3.03
C PHE A 69 -0.85 5.68 2.69
N SER A 70 0.41 5.37 3.02
CA SER A 70 1.53 6.21 2.64
C SER A 70 1.75 6.23 1.12
N LEU A 71 2.35 7.31 0.62
CA LEU A 71 2.74 7.42 -0.79
C LEU A 71 3.73 6.33 -1.21
N GLU A 72 4.53 5.84 -0.28
CA GLU A 72 5.47 4.75 -0.53
C GLU A 72 4.76 3.42 -0.78
N SER A 73 3.85 3.04 0.12
CA SER A 73 2.98 1.85 -0.05
C SER A 73 2.18 1.96 -1.36
N ALA A 74 1.64 3.14 -1.66
CA ALA A 74 0.90 3.37 -2.90
C ALA A 74 1.76 3.11 -4.15
N ARG A 75 3.02 3.56 -4.16
CA ARG A 75 3.95 3.32 -5.29
C ARG A 75 4.30 1.84 -5.44
N LEU A 76 4.51 1.14 -4.33
CA LEU A 76 4.79 -0.31 -4.34
C LEU A 76 3.63 -1.08 -4.98
N ARG A 77 2.40 -0.82 -4.54
CA ARG A 77 1.19 -1.48 -5.07
C ARG A 77 0.91 -1.17 -6.52
N VAL A 78 1.15 0.07 -6.94
CA VAL A 78 1.07 0.44 -8.36
C VAL A 78 2.10 -0.36 -9.16
N GLY A 79 3.33 -0.48 -8.66
CA GLY A 79 4.37 -1.32 -9.27
C GLY A 79 3.95 -2.79 -9.40
N GLU A 80 3.45 -3.39 -8.30
CA GLU A 80 2.96 -4.77 -8.29
C GLU A 80 1.80 -4.97 -9.27
N THR A 81 0.85 -4.03 -9.31
CA THR A 81 -0.30 -4.08 -10.23
C THR A 81 0.16 -4.02 -11.69
N TYR A 82 1.13 -3.17 -12.01
CA TYR A 82 1.73 -3.09 -13.34
C TYR A 82 2.47 -4.37 -13.72
N ALA A 83 3.26 -4.93 -12.82
CA ALA A 83 3.97 -6.18 -13.07
C ALA A 83 2.99 -7.35 -13.31
N VAL A 84 1.95 -7.48 -12.48
CA VAL A 84 0.98 -8.58 -12.58
C VAL A 84 0.08 -8.47 -13.81
N HIS A 85 -0.37 -7.27 -14.17
CA HIS A 85 -1.38 -7.11 -15.22
C HIS A 85 -0.82 -6.67 -16.57
N LEU A 86 0.32 -5.97 -16.59
CA LEU A 86 0.89 -5.36 -17.79
C LEU A 86 2.28 -5.88 -18.15
N ASP A 87 2.86 -6.77 -17.32
CA ASP A 87 4.21 -7.33 -17.50
C ASP A 87 5.30 -6.27 -17.72
N ARG A 88 5.15 -5.11 -17.06
CA ARG A 88 6.10 -3.99 -17.15
C ARG A 88 6.13 -3.18 -15.87
N ALA A 89 7.14 -2.33 -15.72
CA ALA A 89 7.14 -1.31 -14.67
C ALA A 89 6.24 -0.12 -15.05
N PRO A 90 5.72 0.64 -14.06
CA PRO A 90 5.03 1.90 -14.32
C PRO A 90 5.95 2.93 -14.98
N ASP A 91 5.44 3.58 -16.01
CA ASP A 91 6.08 4.74 -16.63
C ASP A 91 5.94 6.00 -15.74
N PRO A 92 6.66 7.10 -16.04
CA PRO A 92 6.61 8.32 -15.22
C PRO A 92 5.22 8.92 -15.05
N ALA A 93 4.35 8.82 -16.07
CA ALA A 93 2.98 9.31 -15.96
C ALA A 93 2.14 8.42 -15.04
N GLY A 94 2.35 7.10 -15.12
CA GLY A 94 1.76 6.13 -14.21
C GLY A 94 2.17 6.36 -12.75
N LEU A 95 3.46 6.58 -12.47
CA LEU A 95 3.96 6.86 -11.11
C LEU A 95 3.48 8.21 -10.54
N THR A 96 3.05 9.13 -11.40
CA THR A 96 2.50 10.43 -11.00
C THR A 96 1.00 10.33 -10.68
N SER A 97 0.27 9.53 -11.45
CA SER A 97 -1.21 9.54 -11.44
C SER A 97 -1.80 8.45 -10.53
N TRP A 98 -1.25 7.24 -10.59
CA TRP A 98 -1.85 6.08 -9.93
C TRP A 98 -1.64 6.02 -8.42
N PRO A 99 -0.49 6.41 -7.83
CA PRO A 99 -0.34 6.35 -6.38
C PRO A 99 -1.32 7.27 -5.62
N PRO A 100 -1.52 8.55 -6.01
CA PRO A 100 -2.57 9.38 -5.40
C PRO A 100 -3.98 8.82 -5.60
N TYR A 101 -4.24 8.24 -6.78
CA TYR A 101 -5.51 7.58 -7.07
C TYR A 101 -5.75 6.37 -6.14
N TRP A 102 -4.73 5.55 -5.91
CA TRP A 102 -4.80 4.42 -4.98
C TRP A 102 -5.07 4.87 -3.55
N ILE A 103 -4.42 5.94 -3.07
CA ILE A 103 -4.67 6.49 -1.72
C ILE A 103 -6.14 6.92 -1.57
N ALA A 104 -6.71 7.54 -2.60
CA ALA A 104 -8.08 8.05 -2.56
C ALA A 104 -9.16 6.96 -2.72
N HIS A 105 -8.84 5.87 -3.43
CA HIS A 105 -9.85 4.94 -3.93
C HIS A 105 -9.61 3.45 -3.57
N GLY A 106 -8.42 3.10 -3.11
CA GLY A 106 -8.01 1.73 -2.77
C GLY A 106 -7.65 0.86 -3.98
N GLU A 107 -7.24 -0.38 -3.72
CA GLU A 107 -6.67 -1.29 -4.73
C GLU A 107 -7.69 -1.80 -5.75
N THR A 108 -8.96 -1.93 -5.34
CA THR A 108 -10.03 -2.41 -6.24
C THR A 108 -10.22 -1.47 -7.43
N LEU A 109 -10.40 -0.16 -7.15
CA LEU A 109 -10.58 0.83 -8.19
C LEU A 109 -9.28 1.11 -8.96
N LEU A 110 -8.12 0.96 -8.31
CA LEU A 110 -6.83 1.02 -9.00
C LEU A 110 -6.75 -0.05 -10.10
N ARG A 111 -7.07 -1.31 -9.79
CA ARG A 111 -7.03 -2.41 -10.77
C ARG A 111 -7.97 -2.15 -11.94
N GLU A 112 -9.21 -1.74 -11.66
CA GLU A 112 -10.18 -1.40 -12.71
C GLU A 112 -9.68 -0.24 -13.60
N GLY A 113 -9.09 0.80 -12.99
CA GLY A 113 -8.49 1.93 -13.70
C GLY A 113 -7.29 1.53 -14.56
N ILE A 114 -6.40 0.67 -14.07
CA ILE A 114 -5.21 0.22 -14.81
C ILE A 114 -5.60 -0.75 -15.94
N VAL A 115 -6.50 -1.70 -15.71
CA VAL A 115 -6.95 -2.65 -16.73
C VAL A 115 -7.73 -1.92 -17.84
N SER A 116 -8.60 -0.97 -17.49
CA SER A 116 -9.28 -0.13 -18.48
C SER A 116 -8.32 0.80 -19.22
N SER A 117 -7.28 1.32 -18.55
CA SER A 117 -6.18 2.06 -19.20
C SER A 117 -5.39 1.18 -20.17
N GLN A 118 -5.17 -0.10 -19.87
CA GLN A 118 -4.54 -1.02 -20.81
C GLN A 118 -5.45 -1.26 -22.02
N GLU A 119 -6.76 -1.43 -21.82
CA GLU A 119 -7.72 -1.50 -22.92
C GLU A 119 -7.75 -0.21 -23.76
N TYR A 120 -7.57 0.96 -23.11
CA TYR A 120 -7.38 2.26 -23.75
C TYR A 120 -6.09 2.33 -24.58
N LEU A 121 -4.95 1.90 -24.02
CA LEU A 121 -3.64 1.86 -24.70
C LEU A 121 -3.62 0.84 -25.86
N ASP A 122 -4.26 -0.31 -25.69
CA ASP A 122 -4.38 -1.34 -26.73
C ASP A 122 -5.36 -0.94 -27.84
N ARG A 123 -6.40 -0.15 -27.54
CA ARG A 123 -7.24 0.51 -28.57
C ARG A 123 -6.46 1.59 -29.32
N ALA A 124 -5.67 2.40 -28.61
CA ALA A 124 -4.87 3.45 -29.23
C ALA A 124 -3.79 2.87 -30.16
N HIS A 125 -3.08 1.81 -29.77
CA HIS A 125 -2.09 1.16 -30.63
C HIS A 125 -2.70 0.51 -31.89
N ARG A 126 -3.91 -0.07 -31.81
CA ARG A 126 -4.56 -0.70 -32.97
C ARG A 126 -5.16 0.29 -33.97
N LEU A 127 -5.41 1.53 -33.58
CA LEU A 127 -5.98 2.57 -34.46
C LEU A 127 -4.92 3.40 -35.18
N TYR A 128 -3.66 3.33 -34.74
CA TYR A 128 -2.54 4.11 -35.29
C TYR A 128 -1.30 3.25 -35.63
N GLY A 129 -1.45 1.93 -35.71
CA GLY A 129 -0.42 0.97 -36.13
C GLY A 129 -0.67 0.42 -37.52
#